data_AF-A0A433BWN8-F1
#
_entry.id   AF-A0A433BWN8-F1
#
_cell.length_a   1.000
_cell.length_b   1.000
_cell.length_c   1.000
_cell.angle_alpha   90.00
_cell.angle_beta   90.00
_cell.angle_gamma   90.00
#
_symmetry.space_group_name_H-M   'P 1'
#
loop_
_entity.id
_entity.type
_entity.pdbx_description
1 polymer ?
#
loop_
_entity_poly.entity_id
_entity_poly.type
_entity_poly.pdbx_seq_one_letter_code
_entity_poly.pdbx_strand_id
1 'polypeptide(L)' 'MEAVIDSGGRILVPKQLRDALGLTPGSTVDISAYGPGLQIVPGGRSARLVRNKDGRLVANAHTVVTDEMMFALIDSGRR' A
#
# COMPACT_ATOMS: atom_id res chain seq x y z
N MET A 1 18.33 -5.77 6.98
CA MET A 1 17.92 -6.93 6.15
C MET A 1 18.41 -6.66 4.74
N GLU A 2 18.98 -7.67 4.10
CA GLU A 2 19.64 -7.54 2.79
C GLU A 2 18.96 -8.43 1.76
N ALA A 3 19.03 -8.05 0.49
CA ALA A 3 18.54 -8.83 -0.65
C ALA A 3 19.53 -8.69 -1.80
N VAL A 4 19.66 -9.75 -2.60
CA VAL A 4 20.55 -9.79 -3.76
C VAL A 4 19.71 -9.62 -5.03
N ILE A 5 20.29 -8.97 -6.04
CA ILE A 5 19.71 -8.88 -7.37
C ILE A 5 19.93 -10.23 -8.07
N ASP A 6 18.85 -10.85 -8.55
CA ASP A 6 18.95 -12.11 -9.28
C ASP A 6 19.52 -11.92 -10.70
N SER A 7 19.76 -13.02 -11.42
CA SER A 7 20.27 -12.97 -12.80
C SER A 7 19.35 -12.25 -13.79
N GLY A 8 18.08 -12.05 -13.43
CA GLY A 8 17.11 -11.28 -14.21
C GLY A 8 17.06 -9.79 -13.85
N GLY A 9 17.92 -9.31 -12.95
CA GLY A 9 17.93 -7.91 -12.53
C GLY A 9 16.85 -7.54 -11.51
N ARG A 10 16.21 -8.53 -10.86
CA ARG A 10 15.11 -8.30 -9.92
C ARG A 10 15.58 -8.36 -8.47
N ILE A 11 14.95 -7.59 -7.60
CA ILE A 11 15.12 -7.70 -6.14
C ILE A 11 13.96 -8.52 -5.58
N LEU A 12 14.27 -9.64 -4.93
CA LEU A 12 13.26 -10.41 -4.21
C LEU A 12 13.01 -9.77 -2.84
N VAL A 13 11.84 -9.17 -2.65
CA VAL A 13 11.48 -8.61 -1.34
C VAL A 13 11.36 -9.75 -0.32
N PRO A 14 12.08 -9.70 0.81
CA PRO A 14 12.03 -10.72 1.85
C PRO A 14 10.61 -10.98 2.34
N LYS A 15 10.27 -12.25 2.61
CA LYS A 15 8.90 -12.69 2.96
C LYS A 15 8.30 -11.86 4.10
N GLN A 16 9.06 -11.61 5.16
CA GLN A 16 8.59 -10.86 6.33
C GLN A 16 8.11 -9.45 5.94
N LEU A 17 8.82 -8.77 5.03
CA LEU A 17 8.42 -7.45 4.53
C LEU A 17 7.23 -7.52 3.58
N ARG A 18 7.18 -8.54 2.71
CA ARG A 18 6.01 -8.74 1.84
C ARG A 18 4.73 -8.96 2.63
N ASP A 19 4.78 -9.84 3.63
CA ASP A 19 3.64 -10.16 4.47
C ASP A 19 3.18 -8.93 5.28
N ALA A 20 4.13 -8.19 5.88
CA ALA A 20 3.82 -6.99 6.66
C ALA A 20 3.24 -5.84 5.82
N LEU A 21 3.61 -5.74 4.54
CA LEU A 21 3.15 -4.70 3.61
C LEU A 21 1.99 -5.16 2.71
N GLY A 22 1.49 -6.39 2.89
CA GLY A 22 0.41 -6.95 2.06
C GLY A 22 0.78 -7.12 0.58
N LEU A 23 2.07 -7.30 0.27
CA LEU A 23 2.57 -7.49 -1.10
C LEU A 23 2.37 -8.96 -1.52
N THR A 24 1.29 -9.21 -2.25
CA THR A 24 0.94 -10.53 -2.79
C THR A 24 1.38 -10.66 -4.25
N PRO A 25 1.51 -11.89 -4.80
CA PRO A 25 1.68 -12.06 -6.24
C PRO A 25 0.59 -11.29 -7.01
N GLY A 26 1.00 -10.52 -8.03
CA GLY A 26 0.09 -9.65 -8.79
C GLY A 26 -0.14 -8.26 -8.21
N SER A 27 0.35 -7.93 -7.01
CA SER A 27 0.31 -6.57 -6.49
C SER A 27 1.16 -5.63 -7.36
N THR A 28 0.62 -4.47 -7.70
CA THR A 28 1.41 -3.36 -8.25
C THR A 28 2.20 -2.70 -7.12
N VAL A 29 3.35 -2.12 -7.43
CA VAL A 29 4.12 -1.27 -6.51
C VAL A 29 4.53 0.03 -7.21
N ASP A 30 4.48 1.13 -6.47
CA ASP A 30 5.10 2.39 -6.89
C ASP A 30 6.55 2.37 -6.44
N ILE A 31 7.48 2.56 -7.39
CA ILE A 31 8.92 2.57 -7.14
C ILE A 31 9.44 3.96 -7.53
N SER A 32 10.17 4.59 -6.61
CA SER A 32 10.77 5.91 -6.83
C SER A 32 12.15 6.01 -6.19
N ALA A 33 12.98 6.92 -6.70
CA ALA A 33 14.24 7.28 -6.05
C ALA A 33 13.94 8.19 -4.85
N TYR A 34 14.57 7.91 -3.70
CA TYR A 34 14.47 8.73 -2.51
C TYR A 34 15.86 8.87 -1.85
N GLY A 35 16.46 10.05 -2.00
CA GLY A 35 17.84 10.29 -1.59
C GLY A 35 18.81 9.32 -2.29
N PRO A 36 19.70 8.62 -1.56
CA PRO A 36 20.59 7.63 -2.14
C PRO A 36 19.93 6.24 -2.34
N GLY A 37 18.64 6.10 -2.05
CA GLY A 37 17.95 4.81 -2.02
C GLY A 37 16.76 4.69 -2.97
N LEU A 38 16.16 3.50 -2.96
CA LEU A 38 14.87 3.21 -3.60
C LEU A 38 13.77 3.17 -2.54
N GLN A 39 12.67 3.86 -2.81
CA GLN A 39 11.44 3.75 -2.05
C GLN A 39 10.45 2.89 -2.84
N ILE A 40 9.97 1.82 -2.21
CA ILE A 40 8.95 0.94 -2.74
C ILE A 40 7.71 1.11 -1.85
N VAL A 41 6.59 1.47 -2.46
CA VAL A 41 5.31 1.62 -1.78
C VAL A 41 4.33 0.66 -2.45
N PRO A 42 3.50 -0.09 -1.69
CA PRO A 42 2.40 -0.85 -2.28
C PRO A 42 1.60 0.03 -3.24
N GLY A 43 1.54 -0.40 -4.50
CA GLY A 43 0.90 0.29 -5.62
C GLY A 43 -0.59 0.16 -5.40
N GLY A 44 -1.12 1.16 -4.75
CA GLY A 44 -2.35 0.99 -3.98
C GLY A 44 -2.57 2.09 -2.94
N ARG A 45 -1.91 3.25 -3.04
CA ARG A 45 -2.60 4.50 -2.67
C ARG A 45 -3.69 4.75 -3.68
N SER A 46 -4.70 3.88 -3.66
CA SER A 46 -5.97 4.13 -4.28
C SER A 46 -6.49 5.45 -3.73
N ALA A 47 -6.40 5.63 -2.40
CA ALA A 47 -6.80 6.84 -1.67
C ALA A 47 -5.88 8.04 -1.96
N ARG A 48 -6.34 8.95 -2.82
CA ARG A 48 -5.84 10.34 -2.86
C ARG A 48 -6.80 11.25 -2.10
N LEU A 49 -6.26 12.18 -1.32
CA LEU A 49 -7.06 13.29 -0.80
C LEU A 49 -7.37 14.24 -1.95
N VAL A 50 -8.64 14.39 -2.26
CA VAL A 50 -9.16 15.31 -3.26
C VAL A 50 -10.19 16.22 -2.61
N ARG A 51 -10.42 17.41 -3.17
CA ARG A 51 -11.58 18.21 -2.78
C ARG A 51 -12.80 17.72 -3.55
N ASN A 52 -13.90 17.48 -2.86
CA ASN A 52 -15.19 17.25 -3.51
C ASN A 52 -15.76 18.58 -4.06
N LYS A 53 -16.94 18.52 -4.70
CA LYS A 53 -17.61 19.70 -5.26
C LYS A 53 -17.91 20.80 -4.22
N ASP A 54 -18.02 20.42 -2.94
CA ASP A 54 -18.28 21.33 -1.81
C ASP A 54 -16.98 21.79 -1.11
N GLY A 55 -15.81 21.46 -1.68
CA GLY A 55 -14.50 21.84 -1.14
C GLY A 55 -14.00 21.00 0.04
N ARG A 56 -14.75 19.99 0.50
CA ARG A 56 -14.35 19.07 1.58
C ARG A 56 -13.27 18.10 1.09
N LEU A 57 -12.27 17.83 1.93
CA LEU A 57 -11.28 16.79 1.65
C LEU A 57 -11.91 15.41 1.79
N VAL A 58 -11.82 14.60 0.74
CA VAL A 58 -12.29 13.22 0.69
C VAL A 58 -11.18 12.31 0.19
N ALA A 59 -11.08 11.10 0.74
CA ALA A 59 -10.20 10.07 0.21
C ALA A 59 -10.89 9.40 -0.99
N ASN A 60 -10.38 9.61 -2.19
CA ASN A 60 -10.86 8.95 -3.39
C ASN A 60 -9.98 7.74 -3.66
N ALA A 61 -10.58 6.53 -3.68
CA ALA A 61 -9.91 5.25 -3.81
C ALA A 61 -10.70 4.27 -4.70
N HIS A 62 -9.99 3.44 -5.46
CA HIS A 62 -10.51 2.23 -6.09
C HIS A 62 -10.55 1.01 -5.16
N THR A 63 -10.01 1.11 -3.94
CA THR A 63 -10.08 0.01 -2.98
C THR A 63 -11.53 -0.24 -2.59
N VAL A 64 -11.98 -1.48 -2.78
CA VAL A 64 -13.28 -1.92 -2.28
C VAL A 64 -13.25 -1.93 -0.76
N VAL A 65 -14.17 -1.20 -0.15
CA VAL A 65 -14.40 -1.20 1.29
C VAL A 65 -15.72 -1.93 1.52
N THR A 66 -15.68 -3.04 2.25
CA THR A 66 -16.88 -3.85 2.55
C THR A 66 -17.43 -3.52 3.93
N ASP A 67 -18.69 -3.86 4.16
CA ASP A 67 -19.34 -3.66 5.46
C ASP A 67 -18.62 -4.42 6.57
N GLU A 68 -18.15 -5.64 6.30
CA GLU A 68 -17.38 -6.45 7.26
C GLU A 68 -16.10 -5.74 7.72
N MET A 69 -15.35 -5.14 6.80
CA MET A 69 -14.16 -4.36 7.12
C MET A 69 -14.50 -3.15 8.00
N MET A 70 -15.60 -2.46 7.70
CA MET A 70 -16.05 -1.30 8.48
C MET A 70 -16.49 -1.69 9.89
N PHE A 71 -17.25 -2.78 10.04
CA PHE A 71 -17.65 -3.29 11.35
C PHE A 71 -16.44 -3.69 12.20
N ALA A 72 -15.48 -4.40 11.61
CA ALA A 72 -14.25 -4.77 12.30
C ALA A 72 -13.47 -3.54 12.81
N LEU A 73 -13.38 -2.47 12.02
CA LEU A 73 -12.72 -1.22 12.42
C LEU A 73 -13.47 -0.51 13.55
N ILE A 74 -14.79 -0.37 13.44
CA ILE A 74 -15.61 0.30 14.47
C ILE A 74 -15.53 -0.45 15.80
N ASP A 75 -15.64 -1.78 15.78
CA ASP A 75 -15.60 -2.58 16.99
C ASP A 75 -14.21 -2.61 17.64
N SER A 76 -13.15 -2.47 16.85
CA SER A 76 -11.79 -2.33 17.38
C SER A 76 -11.60 -1.08 18.25
N GLY A 77 -12.33 0.00 17.96
CA GLY A 77 -12.30 1.26 18.71
C GLY A 77 -13.26 1.33 19.90
N ARG A 78 -14.06 0.27 20.15
CA ARG A 78 -15.05 0.21 21.22
C ARG A 78 -14.53 -0.45 22.52
N ARG A 79 -13.23 -0.71 22.59
CA ARG A 79 -12.54 -1.29 23.76
C ARG A 79 -11.93 -0.20 24.65
#